data_AF-A0A3N5ANF1-F1
#
_entry.id   AF-A0A3N5ANF1-F1
#
_cell.length_a   1.000
_cell.length_b   1.000
_cell.length_c   1.000
_cell.angle_alpha   90.00
_cell.angle_beta   90.00
_cell.angle_gamma   90.00
#
_symmetry.space_group_name_H-M   'P 1'
#
loop_
_entity.id
_entity.type
_entity.pdbx_description
1 polymer ?
#
loop_
_entity_poly.entity_id
_entity_poly.type
_entity_poly.pdbx_seq_one_letter_code
_entity_poly.pdbx_strand_id
1 'polypeptide(L)'
;MTEPDVRRQEYAARGLLSGEQLYRAFSAGLDPLAPEGIPRRHRPPRAPGSGTEDRSFRGLRVLLLPFHWMAVAGSVLMYPLEKLEDWFWGGFGIRRLVRGRVWQGGWESDAGRFVIAVRAGDGRGTFRNGNFLLTFTDRRVLLLSKPLSPERETPRIYGEYPRQVLSLRREPHPARHRNRVDLAFPDGSWVALAIGSRDQVGGVRQYLAAAGPTPGFRS
;
A
#
# COMPACT_ATOMS: atom_id res chain seq x y z
N MET A 1 -10.05 23.13 -3.92
CA MET A 1 -9.99 21.70 -4.32
C MET A 1 -9.35 21.67 -5.68
N THR A 2 -8.31 20.87 -5.89
CA THR A 2 -7.55 20.87 -7.15
C THR A 2 -8.25 20.01 -8.19
N GLU A 3 -8.05 20.27 -9.49
CA GLU A 3 -8.56 19.42 -10.58
C GLU A 3 -8.24 17.91 -10.38
N PRO A 4 -7.02 17.50 -9.98
CA PRO A 4 -6.74 16.09 -9.68
C PRO A 4 -7.47 15.56 -8.43
N ASP A 5 -7.97 16.41 -7.53
CA ASP A 5 -8.88 15.96 -6.46
C ASP A 5 -10.28 15.64 -7.00
N VAL A 6 -10.80 16.46 -7.92
CA VAL A 6 -12.13 16.28 -8.52
C VAL A 6 -12.18 14.95 -9.28
N ARG A 7 -11.24 14.73 -10.20
CA ARG A 7 -11.18 13.47 -10.99
C ARG A 7 -11.04 12.23 -10.11
N ARG A 8 -10.33 12.34 -8.98
CA ARG A 8 -10.23 11.24 -8.00
C ARG A 8 -11.55 10.95 -7.31
N GLN A 9 -12.31 11.98 -6.95
CA GLN A 9 -13.61 11.81 -6.32
C GLN A 9 -14.62 11.22 -7.30
N GLU A 10 -14.64 11.67 -8.55
CA GLU A 10 -15.48 11.10 -9.61
C GLU A 10 -15.16 9.63 -9.86
N TYR A 11 -13.87 9.29 -9.92
CA TYR A 11 -13.45 7.90 -10.02
C TYR A 11 -13.93 7.09 -8.81
N ALA A 12 -13.70 7.57 -7.59
CA ALA A 12 -14.13 6.87 -6.38
C ALA A 12 -15.65 6.69 -6.31
N ALA A 13 -16.44 7.68 -6.77
CA ALA A 13 -17.90 7.63 -6.78
C ALA A 13 -18.45 6.48 -7.64
N ARG A 14 -17.73 6.06 -8.69
CA ARG A 14 -18.12 4.91 -9.53
C ARG A 14 -18.00 3.56 -8.82
N GLY A 15 -17.25 3.50 -7.72
CA GLY A 15 -17.07 2.29 -6.90
C GLY A 15 -18.08 2.16 -5.76
N LEU A 16 -19.04 3.09 -5.66
CA LEU A 16 -20.01 3.13 -4.56
C LEU A 16 -21.24 2.27 -4.87
N LEU A 17 -21.86 1.76 -3.81
CA LEU A 17 -23.17 1.13 -3.91
C LEU A 17 -24.27 2.18 -4.15
N SER A 18 -25.41 1.74 -4.67
CA SER A 18 -26.59 2.61 -4.81
C SER A 18 -26.99 3.23 -3.46
N GLY A 19 -27.08 4.56 -3.42
CA GLY A 19 -27.42 5.34 -2.23
C GLY A 19 -26.30 5.46 -1.19
N GLU A 20 -25.08 4.98 -1.49
CA GLU A 20 -23.88 5.25 -0.68
C GLU A 20 -23.32 6.64 -1.04
N GLN A 21 -22.95 7.43 -0.04
CA GLN A 21 -22.45 8.79 -0.24
C GLN A 21 -20.94 8.85 -0.07
N LEU A 22 -20.26 9.45 -1.05
CA LEU A 22 -18.83 9.75 -0.95
C LEU A 22 -18.62 10.94 -0.01
N TYR A 23 -17.81 10.76 1.03
CA TYR A 23 -17.31 11.91 1.80
C TYR A 23 -16.01 12.43 1.20
N ARG A 24 -15.01 11.54 1.03
CA ARG A 24 -13.73 11.94 0.45
C ARG A 24 -12.88 10.76 -0.01
N ALA A 25 -12.06 11.00 -1.03
CA ALA A 25 -11.02 10.06 -1.47
C ALA A 25 -9.63 10.70 -1.42
N PHE A 26 -8.67 10.00 -0.83
CA PHE A 26 -7.28 10.45 -0.67
C PHE A 26 -6.33 9.51 -1.41
N SER A 27 -5.30 10.06 -2.07
CA SER A 27 -4.21 9.21 -2.56
C SER A 27 -3.39 8.75 -1.37
N ALA A 28 -3.24 7.45 -1.21
CA ALA A 28 -2.44 6.85 -0.15
C ALA A 28 -1.58 5.73 -0.71
N GLY A 29 -0.59 5.34 0.08
CA GLY A 29 0.16 4.12 -0.14
C GLY A 29 0.65 3.55 1.18
N LEU A 30 1.11 2.30 1.14
CA LEU A 30 1.90 1.75 2.22
C LEU A 30 3.20 2.55 2.36
N ASP A 31 3.68 2.74 3.58
CA ASP A 31 5.01 3.33 3.78
C ASP A 31 6.05 2.52 2.97
N PRO A 32 7.05 3.16 2.33
CA PRO A 32 8.08 2.46 1.58
C PRO A 32 8.83 1.38 2.36
N LEU A 33 8.83 1.43 3.70
CA LEU A 33 9.46 0.41 4.54
C LEU A 33 8.50 -0.73 4.97
N ALA A 34 7.22 -0.64 4.58
CA ALA A 34 6.26 -1.70 4.81
C ALA A 34 6.69 -2.95 4.03
N PRO A 35 6.39 -4.17 4.52
CA PRO A 35 6.84 -5.40 3.87
C PRO A 35 6.53 -5.42 2.37
N GLU A 36 7.57 -5.63 1.55
CA GLU A 36 7.44 -5.65 0.10
C GLU A 36 6.86 -6.97 -0.43
N GLY A 37 7.13 -8.08 0.27
CA GLY A 37 6.72 -9.42 -0.16
C GLY A 37 5.74 -10.07 0.81
N ILE A 38 4.61 -10.52 0.28
CA ILE A 38 3.68 -11.38 1.01
C ILE A 38 4.28 -12.80 1.08
N PRO A 39 4.44 -13.40 2.28
CA PRO A 39 4.89 -14.78 2.43
C PRO A 39 3.96 -15.74 1.69
N ARG A 40 4.50 -16.81 1.09
CA ARG A 40 3.74 -17.74 0.24
C ARG A 40 2.44 -18.25 0.88
N ARG A 41 2.48 -18.56 2.17
CA ARG A 41 1.33 -19.05 2.95
C ARG A 41 0.16 -18.05 3.11
N HIS A 42 0.42 -16.75 2.95
CA HIS A 42 -0.60 -15.70 3.08
C HIS A 42 -0.93 -15.06 1.71
N ARG A 43 -0.44 -15.61 0.60
CA ARG A 43 -0.79 -15.10 -0.72
C ARG A 43 -2.22 -15.55 -1.05
N PRO A 44 -3.12 -14.64 -1.44
CA PRO A 44 -4.44 -15.05 -1.89
C PRO A 44 -4.31 -15.94 -3.13
N PRO A 45 -5.22 -16.92 -3.31
CA PRO A 45 -5.26 -17.74 -4.51
C PRO A 45 -5.41 -16.82 -5.72
N ARG A 46 -4.67 -17.12 -6.79
CA ARG A 46 -4.73 -16.36 -8.03
C ARG A 46 -6.15 -16.47 -8.58
N ALA A 47 -6.81 -15.34 -8.84
CA ALA A 47 -8.16 -15.33 -9.35
C ALA A 47 -8.23 -16.13 -10.69
N PRO A 48 -9.14 -17.10 -10.82
CA PRO A 48 -9.34 -17.80 -12.08
C PRO A 48 -9.83 -16.78 -13.12
N GLY A 49 -9.06 -16.58 -14.19
CA GLY A 49 -9.35 -15.60 -15.23
C GLY A 49 -8.33 -14.46 -15.38
N SER A 50 -7.34 -14.32 -14.48
CA SER A 50 -6.20 -13.40 -14.69
C SER A 50 -5.15 -13.99 -15.68
N GLY A 51 -5.63 -14.71 -16.68
CA GLY A 51 -4.83 -15.32 -17.73
C GLY A 51 -4.47 -14.27 -18.78
N THR A 52 -3.55 -13.37 -18.43
CA THR A 52 -2.64 -12.87 -19.46
C THR A 52 -1.66 -14.00 -19.71
N GLU A 53 -1.59 -14.46 -20.95
CA GLU A 53 -0.71 -15.52 -21.42
C GLU A 53 0.71 -15.37 -20.83
N ASP A 54 1.04 -16.24 -19.88
CA ASP A 54 2.42 -16.44 -19.41
C ASP A 54 2.97 -17.68 -20.13
N ARG A 55 2.79 -17.73 -21.46
CA ARG A 55 3.30 -18.80 -22.35
C ARG A 55 4.54 -18.37 -23.16
N SER A 56 4.98 -17.13 -23.06
CA SER A 56 6.32 -16.69 -23.45
C SER A 56 7.03 -16.26 -22.17
N PHE A 57 7.89 -17.07 -21.55
CA PHE A 57 9.34 -16.92 -21.68
C PHE A 57 10.09 -18.06 -20.94
N ARG A 58 9.51 -19.27 -20.84
CA ARG A 58 10.24 -20.44 -20.31
C ARG A 58 11.24 -21.04 -21.30
N GLY A 59 11.05 -20.81 -22.60
CA GLY A 59 11.92 -21.35 -23.67
C GLY A 59 13.15 -20.51 -24.03
N LEU A 60 13.22 -19.22 -23.66
CA LEU A 60 14.32 -18.32 -24.05
C LEU A 60 15.33 -18.04 -22.94
N ARG A 61 15.31 -18.84 -21.86
CA ARG A 61 16.30 -18.73 -20.77
C ARG A 61 17.42 -19.76 -20.81
N VAL A 62 17.34 -20.73 -21.73
CA VAL A 62 18.33 -21.83 -21.83
C VAL A 62 19.40 -21.58 -22.90
N LEU A 63 19.22 -20.60 -23.80
CA LEU A 63 20.13 -20.36 -24.92
C LEU A 63 21.06 -19.14 -24.82
N LEU A 64 21.20 -18.53 -23.63
CA LEU A 64 22.11 -17.38 -23.38
C LEU A 64 22.97 -17.59 -22.14
N LEU A 65 23.29 -18.85 -21.81
CA LEU A 65 23.97 -19.24 -20.58
C LEU A 65 25.52 -19.26 -20.59
N PRO A 66 26.29 -19.08 -21.70
CA PRO A 66 27.75 -18.95 -21.55
C PRO A 66 28.25 -17.50 -21.40
N PHE A 67 27.50 -16.46 -21.81
CA PHE A 67 28.09 -15.12 -21.97
C PHE A 67 27.97 -14.18 -20.75
N HIS A 68 27.14 -14.50 -19.76
CA HIS A 68 26.94 -13.62 -18.60
C HIS A 68 27.91 -13.85 -17.43
N TRP A 69 28.63 -14.99 -17.39
CA TRP A 69 29.61 -15.25 -16.33
C TRP A 69 30.84 -14.32 -16.42
N MET A 70 31.32 -13.99 -17.63
CA MET A 70 32.48 -13.10 -17.79
C MET A 70 32.17 -11.61 -17.52
N ALA A 71 30.90 -11.19 -17.60
CA ALA A 71 30.50 -9.83 -17.25
C ALA A 71 30.41 -9.60 -15.73
N VAL A 72 30.14 -10.65 -14.94
CA VAL A 72 30.06 -10.55 -13.47
C VAL A 72 31.44 -10.43 -12.83
N ALA A 73 32.48 -11.04 -13.41
CA ALA A 73 33.84 -10.95 -12.88
C ALA A 73 34.48 -9.55 -13.05
N GLY A 74 34.10 -8.79 -14.08
CA GLY A 74 34.60 -7.43 -14.31
C GLY A 74 33.82 -6.32 -13.59
N SER A 75 32.58 -6.60 -13.13
CA SER A 75 31.67 -5.56 -12.62
C SER A 75 31.77 -5.31 -11.11
N VAL A 76 32.46 -6.17 -10.36
CA VAL A 76 32.61 -5.98 -8.89
C VAL A 76 33.50 -4.76 -8.56
N LEU A 77 34.33 -4.28 -9.50
CA LEU A 77 35.26 -3.16 -9.27
C LEU A 77 34.68 -1.77 -9.62
N MET A 78 33.48 -1.66 -10.20
CA MET A 78 32.91 -0.40 -10.71
C MET A 78 31.38 -0.31 -10.48
N TYR A 79 30.91 -0.70 -9.30
CA TYR A 79 29.58 -0.24 -8.87
C TYR A 79 29.72 1.20 -8.37
N PRO A 80 28.96 2.17 -8.91
CA PRO A 80 29.04 3.56 -8.46
C PRO A 80 28.69 3.62 -6.97
N LEU A 81 29.51 4.35 -6.20
CA LEU A 81 29.40 4.50 -4.75
C LEU A 81 27.97 4.88 -4.31
N GLU A 82 27.25 5.63 -5.14
CA GLU A 82 25.86 6.05 -4.96
C GLU A 82 24.87 4.87 -4.83
N LYS A 83 25.06 3.78 -5.60
CA LYS A 83 24.24 2.57 -5.47
C LYS A 83 24.64 1.71 -4.29
N LEU A 84 25.91 1.77 -3.89
CA LEU A 84 26.38 1.13 -2.66
C LEU A 84 25.75 1.81 -1.45
N GLU A 85 25.56 3.13 -1.50
CA GLU A 85 24.86 3.90 -0.47
C GLU A 85 23.38 3.51 -0.36
N ASP A 86 22.65 3.43 -1.47
CA ASP A 86 21.26 2.96 -1.46
C ASP A 86 21.12 1.51 -0.96
N TRP A 87 22.10 0.66 -1.25
CA TRP A 87 22.15 -0.71 -0.76
C TRP A 87 22.55 -0.79 0.73
N PHE A 88 23.50 0.03 1.19
CA PHE A 88 23.86 0.15 2.62
C PHE A 88 22.69 0.72 3.43
N TRP A 89 22.04 1.79 2.96
CA TRP A 89 20.91 2.41 3.66
C TRP A 89 19.62 1.58 3.56
N GLY A 90 19.35 0.96 2.40
CA GLY A 90 18.16 0.15 2.14
C GLY A 90 18.25 -1.29 2.67
N GLY A 91 19.44 -1.90 2.62
CA GLY A 91 19.67 -3.31 2.92
C GLY A 91 19.98 -3.62 4.39
N PHE A 92 20.72 -2.75 5.10
CA PHE A 92 21.13 -3.01 6.49
C PHE A 92 20.08 -2.64 7.56
N GLY A 93 18.85 -2.30 7.17
CA GLY A 93 17.80 -1.97 8.14
C GLY A 93 18.02 -0.66 8.91
N ILE A 94 19.05 0.12 8.57
CA ILE A 94 19.33 1.42 9.19
C ILE A 94 18.22 2.43 8.84
N ARG A 95 17.68 2.40 7.61
CA ARG A 95 16.46 3.17 7.28
C ARG A 95 15.27 2.83 8.20
N ARG A 96 15.14 1.56 8.63
CA ARG A 96 14.10 1.11 9.57
C ARG A 96 14.42 1.52 11.02
N LEU A 97 15.69 1.59 11.40
CA LEU A 97 16.13 2.16 12.68
C LEU A 97 15.89 3.67 12.74
N VAL A 98 16.10 4.40 11.64
CA VAL A 98 15.96 5.87 11.58
C VAL A 98 14.52 6.34 11.35
N ARG A 99 13.71 5.63 10.56
CA ARG A 99 12.27 5.92 10.34
C ARG A 99 11.34 5.29 11.39
N GLY A 100 11.89 4.40 12.22
CA GLY A 100 11.14 3.60 13.16
C GLY A 100 10.36 2.44 12.52
N ARG A 101 9.66 1.68 13.35
CA ARG A 101 8.72 0.67 12.85
C ARG A 101 7.65 1.36 11.99
N VAL A 102 7.15 0.63 11.00
CA VAL A 102 6.09 1.08 10.08
C VAL A 102 4.90 0.13 10.09
N TRP A 103 5.00 -0.96 10.85
CA TRP A 103 4.01 -2.01 10.94
C TRP A 103 4.24 -2.86 12.18
N GLN A 104 3.16 -3.31 12.81
CA GLN A 104 3.12 -4.24 13.94
C GLN A 104 1.88 -5.12 13.84
N GLY A 105 1.95 -6.35 14.36
CA GLY A 105 0.85 -7.32 14.42
C GLY A 105 1.11 -8.63 13.65
N GLY A 106 2.00 -8.61 12.66
CA GLY A 106 2.30 -9.79 11.84
C GLY A 106 1.21 -10.06 10.79
N TRP A 107 1.41 -11.07 9.95
CA TRP A 107 0.58 -11.27 8.74
C TRP A 107 -0.85 -11.74 9.01
N GLU A 108 -1.10 -12.36 10.16
CA GLU A 108 -2.44 -12.83 10.57
C GLU A 108 -3.29 -11.72 11.21
N SER A 109 -2.66 -10.62 11.62
CA SER A 109 -3.35 -9.45 12.19
C SER A 109 -4.18 -8.69 11.16
N ASP A 110 -5.06 -7.83 11.62
CA ASP A 110 -5.87 -6.96 10.77
C ASP A 110 -4.99 -6.00 9.94
N ALA A 111 -3.90 -5.48 10.52
CA ALA A 111 -2.90 -4.73 9.76
C ALA A 111 -2.20 -5.62 8.70
N GLY A 112 -1.95 -6.89 9.00
CA GLY A 112 -1.40 -7.86 8.05
C GLY A 112 -2.34 -8.10 6.88
N ARG A 113 -3.62 -8.33 7.15
CA ARG A 113 -4.69 -8.48 6.15
C ARG A 113 -4.84 -7.22 5.31
N PHE A 114 -4.74 -6.04 5.93
CA PHE A 114 -4.70 -4.76 5.20
C PHE A 114 -3.55 -4.68 4.21
N VAL A 115 -2.32 -5.02 4.65
CA VAL A 115 -1.15 -5.02 3.76
C VAL A 115 -1.34 -6.02 2.63
N ILE A 116 -1.87 -7.21 2.91
CA ILE A 116 -2.17 -8.23 1.89
C ILE A 116 -3.17 -7.69 0.86
N ALA A 117 -4.26 -7.09 1.31
CA ALA A 117 -5.29 -6.51 0.45
C ALA A 117 -4.72 -5.47 -0.51
N VAL A 118 -3.90 -4.53 -0.02
CA VAL A 118 -3.25 -3.52 -0.87
C VAL A 118 -2.25 -4.16 -1.84
N ARG A 119 -1.38 -5.04 -1.34
CA ARG A 119 -0.30 -5.66 -2.13
C ARG A 119 -0.83 -6.57 -3.23
N ALA A 120 -1.89 -7.33 -2.95
CA ALA A 120 -2.52 -8.24 -3.90
C ALA A 120 -3.61 -7.58 -4.76
N GLY A 121 -4.04 -6.37 -4.42
CA GLY A 121 -5.20 -5.71 -5.00
C GLY A 121 -5.13 -5.51 -6.52
N ASP A 122 -3.92 -5.37 -7.10
CA ASP A 122 -3.76 -5.23 -8.55
C ASP A 122 -4.07 -6.54 -9.33
N GLY A 123 -4.16 -7.69 -8.64
CA GLY A 123 -4.41 -9.00 -9.23
C GLY A 123 -3.37 -9.48 -10.24
N ARG A 124 -2.24 -8.78 -10.40
CA ARG A 124 -1.19 -9.11 -11.38
C ARG A 124 -0.25 -10.20 -10.86
N GLY A 125 -0.44 -10.67 -9.63
CA GLY A 125 0.37 -11.71 -8.99
C GLY A 125 1.79 -11.27 -8.62
N THR A 126 2.16 -10.01 -8.87
CA THR A 126 3.46 -9.46 -8.47
C THR A 126 3.51 -9.19 -6.97
N PHE A 127 2.35 -8.97 -6.32
CA PHE A 127 2.19 -8.60 -4.92
C PHE A 127 3.00 -7.36 -4.51
N ARG A 128 3.33 -6.48 -5.46
CA ARG A 128 4.15 -5.29 -5.24
C ARG A 128 3.35 -4.00 -5.14
N ASN A 129 2.03 -4.06 -5.31
CA ASN A 129 1.23 -2.85 -5.27
C ASN A 129 1.35 -2.18 -3.89
N GLY A 130 1.69 -0.90 -3.89
CA GLY A 130 1.81 -0.10 -2.67
C GLY A 130 0.85 1.05 -2.63
N ASN A 131 0.20 1.40 -3.75
CA ASN A 131 -0.57 2.62 -3.92
C ASN A 131 -2.06 2.30 -4.06
N PHE A 132 -2.90 3.14 -3.49
CA PHE A 132 -4.34 2.99 -3.51
C PHE A 132 -5.03 4.35 -3.26
N LEU A 133 -6.34 4.39 -3.45
CA LEU A 133 -7.17 5.47 -2.95
C LEU A 133 -7.82 5.01 -1.64
N LEU A 134 -7.61 5.80 -0.58
CA LEU A 134 -8.30 5.64 0.68
C LEU A 134 -9.58 6.47 0.63
N THR A 135 -10.72 5.78 0.54
CA THR A 135 -12.02 6.40 0.25
C THR A 135 -12.95 6.23 1.44
N PHE A 136 -13.44 7.35 1.98
CA PHE A 136 -14.38 7.41 3.08
C PHE A 136 -15.80 7.63 2.56
N THR A 137 -16.72 6.78 2.98
CA THR A 137 -18.15 6.87 2.67
C THR A 137 -18.97 7.01 3.96
N ASP A 138 -20.28 7.20 3.81
CA ASP A 138 -21.23 7.18 4.93
C ASP A 138 -21.26 5.84 5.66
N ARG A 139 -20.94 4.73 4.98
CA ARG A 139 -21.08 3.35 5.51
C ARG A 139 -19.74 2.69 5.86
N ARG A 140 -18.70 2.93 5.08
CA ARG A 140 -17.45 2.15 5.13
C ARG A 140 -16.26 2.94 4.60
N VAL A 141 -15.08 2.33 4.75
CA VAL A 141 -13.84 2.78 4.13
C VAL A 141 -13.47 1.78 3.04
N LEU A 142 -13.27 2.28 1.83
CA LEU A 142 -12.89 1.50 0.67
C LEU A 142 -11.41 1.75 0.33
N LEU A 143 -10.69 0.68 0.01
CA LEU A 143 -9.38 0.74 -0.61
C LEU A 143 -9.57 0.51 -2.10
N LEU A 144 -9.44 1.55 -2.91
CA LEU A 144 -9.63 1.44 -4.36
C LEU A 144 -8.29 1.49 -5.10
N SER A 145 -8.27 0.94 -6.31
CA SER A 145 -7.15 1.14 -7.23
C SER A 145 -6.88 2.62 -7.49
N LYS A 146 -5.60 2.97 -7.64
CA LYS A 146 -5.23 4.29 -8.14
C LYS A 146 -5.34 4.27 -9.67
N PRO A 147 -6.21 5.10 -10.29
CA PRO A 147 -6.39 5.09 -11.74
C PRO A 147 -5.14 5.60 -12.45
N LEU A 148 -4.76 4.97 -13.57
CA LEU A 148 -3.82 5.58 -14.52
C LEU A 148 -4.57 6.54 -15.44
N SER A 149 -5.80 6.18 -15.83
CA SER A 149 -6.73 6.99 -16.60
C SER A 149 -8.13 6.96 -15.97
N PRO A 150 -8.49 7.93 -15.11
CA PRO A 150 -9.74 7.92 -14.32
C PRO A 150 -11.01 7.78 -15.16
N GLU A 151 -11.00 8.33 -16.38
CA GLU A 151 -12.18 8.36 -17.25
C GLU A 151 -12.51 6.98 -17.83
N ARG A 152 -11.49 6.16 -18.09
CA ARG A 152 -11.60 4.88 -18.82
C ARG A 152 -11.60 3.65 -17.93
N GLU A 153 -11.20 3.81 -16.67
CA GLU A 153 -11.02 2.69 -15.74
C GLU A 153 -12.20 2.57 -14.78
N THR A 154 -12.58 1.33 -14.48
CA THR A 154 -13.52 1.04 -13.39
C THR A 154 -12.73 0.88 -12.08
N PRO A 155 -13.18 1.48 -10.96
CA PRO A 155 -12.55 1.29 -9.66
C PRO A 155 -12.52 -0.18 -9.26
N ARG A 156 -11.32 -0.68 -8.99
CA ARG A 156 -11.15 -2.00 -8.39
C ARG A 156 -11.05 -1.86 -6.88
N ILE A 157 -11.87 -2.61 -6.17
CA ILE A 157 -11.83 -2.66 -4.71
C ILE A 157 -10.75 -3.65 -4.29
N TYR A 158 -9.78 -3.17 -3.52
CA TYR A 158 -8.73 -3.98 -2.89
C TYR A 158 -9.18 -4.53 -1.55
N GLY A 159 -10.01 -3.78 -0.83
CA GLY A 159 -10.59 -4.18 0.45
C GLY A 159 -11.60 -3.16 0.96
N GLU A 160 -12.43 -3.61 1.89
CA GLU A 160 -13.48 -2.81 2.51
C GLU A 160 -13.39 -2.98 4.02
N TYR A 161 -13.57 -1.87 4.75
CA TYR A 161 -13.47 -1.85 6.21
C TYR A 161 -14.66 -1.08 6.78
N PRO A 162 -15.29 -1.58 7.85
CA PRO A 162 -16.22 -0.77 8.62
C PRO A 162 -15.53 0.50 9.12
N ARG A 163 -16.25 1.62 9.15
CA ARG A 163 -15.64 2.92 9.48
C ARG A 163 -14.96 2.90 10.86
N GLN A 164 -15.55 2.18 11.81
CA GLN A 164 -15.13 2.08 13.20
C GLN A 164 -13.84 1.25 13.40
N VAL A 165 -13.46 0.43 12.41
CA VAL A 165 -12.29 -0.46 12.51
C VAL A 165 -10.99 0.30 12.27
N LEU A 166 -11.01 1.35 11.45
CA LEU A 166 -9.82 2.13 11.12
C LEU A 166 -9.74 3.38 11.99
N SER A 167 -8.74 3.40 12.86
CA SER A 167 -8.50 4.52 13.77
C SER A 167 -7.09 5.10 13.60
N LEU A 168 -6.88 6.31 14.10
CA LEU A 168 -5.53 6.84 14.24
C LEU A 168 -4.83 6.15 15.41
N ARG A 169 -3.56 5.80 15.20
CA ARG A 169 -2.69 5.36 16.29
C ARG A 169 -2.56 6.50 17.32
N ARG A 170 -2.86 6.21 18.59
CA ARG A 170 -2.82 7.17 19.71
C ARG A 170 -1.43 7.78 19.92
N GLU A 171 -0.40 6.95 19.82
CA GLU A 171 1.00 7.36 19.91
C GLU A 171 1.68 7.20 18.55
N PRO A 172 1.51 8.16 17.63
CA PRO A 172 2.18 8.11 16.35
C PRO A 172 3.69 8.24 16.56
N HIS A 173 4.48 7.47 15.80
CA HIS A 173 5.93 7.60 15.84
C HIS A 173 6.33 9.04 15.43
N PRO A 174 7.41 9.62 16.01
CA PRO A 174 7.70 11.05 15.88
C PRO A 174 7.69 11.56 14.43
N ALA A 175 7.22 12.80 14.28
CA ALA A 175 6.74 13.46 13.06
C ALA A 175 7.79 13.74 11.96
N ARG A 176 8.87 12.95 11.87
CA ARG A 176 9.93 13.11 10.85
C ARG A 176 9.41 12.90 9.42
N HIS A 177 8.19 12.37 9.25
CA HIS A 177 7.55 12.15 7.96
C HIS A 177 6.25 12.95 7.85
N ARG A 178 6.34 14.11 7.20
CA ARG A 178 5.25 15.09 7.10
C ARG A 178 4.00 14.58 6.38
N ASN A 179 4.11 13.52 5.58
CA ASN A 179 3.02 12.88 4.86
C ASN A 179 2.60 11.52 5.44
N ARG A 180 3.05 11.16 6.65
CA ARG A 180 2.76 9.85 7.27
C ARG A 180 1.52 9.89 8.16
N VAL A 181 0.70 8.85 8.04
CA VAL A 181 -0.44 8.57 8.93
C VAL A 181 -0.35 7.13 9.40
N ASP A 182 -0.35 6.91 10.72
CA ASP A 182 -0.35 5.57 11.31
C ASP A 182 -1.81 5.13 11.55
N LEU A 183 -2.25 4.10 10.83
CA LEU A 183 -3.55 3.44 11.04
C LEU A 183 -3.42 2.35 12.09
N ALA A 184 -4.30 2.37 13.09
CA ALA A 184 -4.43 1.35 14.11
C ALA A 184 -5.74 0.57 13.95
N PHE A 185 -5.68 -0.72 14.25
CA PHE A 185 -6.76 -1.69 14.13
C PHE A 185 -7.22 -2.19 15.52
N PRO A 186 -8.41 -2.80 15.62
CA PRO A 186 -8.98 -3.24 16.90
C PRO A 186 -8.17 -4.32 17.62
N ASP A 187 -7.42 -5.14 16.88
CA ASP A 187 -6.52 -6.18 17.43
C ASP A 187 -5.20 -5.61 17.99
N GLY A 188 -5.06 -4.28 18.03
CA GLY A 188 -3.84 -3.59 18.48
C GLY A 188 -2.72 -3.56 17.44
N SER A 189 -2.92 -4.18 16.27
CA SER A 189 -2.01 -4.06 15.15
C SER A 189 -2.11 -2.68 14.51
N TRP A 190 -1.07 -2.28 13.76
CA TRP A 190 -1.06 -0.99 13.08
C TRP A 190 -0.13 -0.99 11.87
N VAL A 191 -0.39 -0.07 10.93
CA VAL A 191 0.41 0.14 9.72
C VAL A 191 0.57 1.63 9.41
N ALA A 192 1.76 2.02 8.96
CA ALA A 192 2.05 3.36 8.49
C ALA A 192 1.66 3.50 7.01
N LEU A 193 0.94 4.57 6.73
CA LEU A 193 0.59 5.00 5.38
C LEU A 193 1.40 6.24 4.97
N ALA A 194 1.81 6.26 3.71
CA ALA A 194 2.30 7.45 3.02
C ALA A 194 1.13 8.11 2.28
N ILE A 195 0.72 9.29 2.73
CA ILE A 195 -0.30 10.10 2.04
C ILE A 195 0.36 10.79 0.84
N GLY A 196 -0.35 10.84 -0.28
CA GLY A 196 0.18 11.33 -1.55
C GLY A 196 0.62 12.79 -1.50
N SER A 197 0.03 13.59 -0.62
CA SER A 197 0.43 14.97 -0.38
C SER A 197 0.28 15.39 1.08
N ARG A 198 1.12 16.33 1.52
CA ARG A 198 1.21 16.78 2.92
C ARG A 198 -0.06 17.53 3.37
N ASP A 199 -0.64 18.34 2.50
CA ASP A 199 -1.87 19.09 2.74
C ASP A 199 -3.07 18.16 3.00
N GLN A 200 -3.07 16.95 2.44
CA GLN A 200 -4.13 15.97 2.64
C GLN A 200 -4.08 15.26 4.00
N VAL A 201 -2.95 15.29 4.71
CA VAL A 201 -2.78 14.57 6.00
C VAL A 201 -3.76 15.04 7.05
N GLY A 202 -4.00 16.35 7.14
CA GLY A 202 -4.96 16.92 8.09
C GLY A 202 -6.38 16.39 7.83
N GLY A 203 -6.79 16.35 6.55
CA GLY A 203 -8.07 15.78 6.15
C GLY A 203 -8.18 14.30 6.49
N VAL A 204 -7.18 13.49 6.13
CA VAL A 204 -7.18 12.04 6.46
C VAL A 204 -7.32 11.82 7.96
N ARG A 205 -6.56 12.57 8.77
CA ARG A 205 -6.64 12.49 10.23
C ARG A 205 -8.03 12.87 10.75
N GLN A 206 -8.64 13.91 10.20
CA GLN A 206 -9.99 14.34 10.58
C GLN A 206 -11.02 13.24 10.31
N TYR A 207 -10.99 12.60 9.13
CA TYR A 207 -11.93 11.53 8.80
C TYR A 207 -11.73 10.27 9.65
N LEU A 208 -10.49 9.92 9.98
CA LEU A 208 -10.18 8.80 10.87
C LEU A 208 -10.53 9.11 12.33
N ALA A 209 -10.39 10.36 12.79
CA ALA A 209 -10.80 10.77 14.12
C ALA A 209 -12.33 10.80 14.26
N ALA A 210 -13.03 11.27 13.22
CA ALA A 210 -14.49 11.30 13.17
C ALA A 210 -15.11 9.90 13.11
N ALA A 211 -14.35 8.86 12.76
CA ALA A 211 -14.81 7.48 12.84
C ALA A 211 -15.03 7.00 14.29
N GLY A 212 -14.43 7.69 15.28
CA GLY A 212 -14.56 7.41 16.70
C GLY A 212 -13.86 6.10 17.11
N PRO A 213 -13.19 6.04 18.28
CA PRO A 213 -12.76 4.76 18.82
C PRO A 213 -14.01 3.93 19.18
N THR A 214 -13.96 2.62 18.92
CA THR A 214 -14.95 1.68 19.46
C THR A 214 -15.02 1.88 20.99
N PRO A 215 -16.20 2.20 21.57
CA PRO A 215 -16.35 2.26 23.02
C PRO A 215 -16.12 0.86 23.58
N GLY A 216 -14.99 0.65 24.27
CA GLY A 216 -14.60 -0.65 24.82
C GLY A 216 -13.09 -0.90 24.89
N PHE A 217 -12.27 -0.09 24.24
CA PHE A 217 -10.81 -0.28 24.29
C PHE A 217 -10.19 0.39 25.53
N ARG A 218 -10.19 -0.35 26.66
CA ARG A 218 -9.29 -0.11 27.80
C ARG A 218 -8.09 -1.05 27.65
N SER A 219 -6.90 -0.47 27.68
CA SER A 219 -5.61 -1.17 27.87
C SER A 219 -5.58 -1.91 29.20
#